data_AF-A0A2H0BUW5-F1
#
_entry.id   AF-A0A2H0BUW5-F1
#
_cell.length_a   1.000
_cell.length_b   1.000
_cell.length_c   1.000
_cell.angle_alpha   90.00
_cell.angle_beta   90.00
_cell.angle_gamma   90.00
#
_symmetry.space_group_name_H-M   'P 1'
#
loop_
_entity.id
_entity.type
_entity.pdbx_description
1 polymer ?
#
loop_
_entity_poly.entity_id
_entity_poly.type
_entity_poly.pdbx_seq_one_letter_code
_entity_poly.pdbx_strand_id
1 'polypeptide(L)'
;MTTNQTTPDSFRDYVAEVLKTLYEAGHKPEQVQPLLKEWIKIAHAKVYSDLVLAFTDQELEEAERVAREEQRSKEEMQGMLKDLYIKKTGKNPDDLAKECLNTLARAFMETYDKNQARAEIEKIKPVQ
;
A
#
# COMPACT_ATOMS: atom_id res chain seq x y z
N MET A 1 30.36 0.06 1.35
CA MET A 1 29.32 1.06 1.68
C MET A 1 28.02 0.30 1.85
N THR A 2 27.64 -0.02 3.09
CA THR A 2 26.36 -0.66 3.40
C THR A 2 25.30 0.43 3.41
N THR A 3 24.42 0.43 2.40
CA THR A 3 23.21 1.24 2.44
C THR A 3 22.33 0.69 3.56
N ASN A 4 22.27 1.43 4.67
CA ASN A 4 21.25 1.22 5.70
C ASN A 4 19.89 1.42 5.01
N GLN A 5 19.22 0.32 4.67
CA GLN A 5 17.80 0.34 4.34
C GLN A 5 17.07 0.67 5.64
N THR A 6 16.72 1.94 5.81
CA THR A 6 15.86 2.38 6.90
C THR A 6 14.47 1.82 6.58
N THR A 7 14.11 0.70 7.18
CA THR A 7 12.76 0.16 7.08
C THR A 7 11.79 1.21 7.60
N PRO A 8 10.75 1.62 6.85
CA PRO A 8 9.84 2.65 7.33
C PRO A 8 9.03 2.16 8.53
N ASP A 9 9.15 2.89 9.64
CA ASP A 9 8.50 2.57 10.93
C ASP A 9 6.97 2.68 10.86
N SER A 10 6.43 3.43 9.89
CA SER A 10 4.99 3.54 9.67
C SER A 10 4.61 3.37 8.19
N PHE A 11 3.36 2.98 7.95
CA PHE A 11 2.79 2.94 6.59
C PHE A 11 2.86 4.30 5.90
N ARG A 12 2.75 5.40 6.66
CA ARG A 12 2.91 6.77 6.13
C ARG A 12 4.34 6.99 5.63
N ASP A 13 5.34 6.60 6.40
CA ASP A 13 6.75 6.75 6.01
C ASP A 13 7.08 5.88 4.79
N TYR A 14 6.44 4.70 4.71
CA TYR A 14 6.56 3.82 3.56
C TYR A 14 5.97 4.44 2.28
N VAL A 15 4.80 5.07 2.37
CA VAL A 15 4.22 5.82 1.24
C VAL A 15 5.15 6.96 0.80
N ALA A 16 5.82 7.63 1.74
CA ALA A 16 6.80 8.67 1.44
C ALA A 16 8.05 8.12 0.72
N GLU A 17 8.51 6.92 1.09
CA GLU A 17 9.61 6.25 0.39
C GLU A 17 9.24 5.89 -1.05
N VAL A 18 8.06 5.31 -1.27
CA VAL A 18 7.56 5.00 -2.62
C VAL A 18 7.49 6.27 -3.48
N LEU A 19 6.98 7.38 -2.93
CA LEU A 19 6.97 8.67 -3.61
C LEU A 19 8.37 9.14 -3.99
N LYS A 20 9.32 9.04 -3.05
CA LYS A 20 10.71 9.41 -3.27
C LYS A 20 11.32 8.60 -4.41
N THR A 21 11.17 7.28 -4.41
CA THR A 21 11.68 6.40 -5.48
C THR A 21 11.09 6.78 -6.84
N LEU A 22 9.80 7.07 -6.91
CA LEU A 22 9.16 7.46 -8.16
C LEU A 22 9.66 8.84 -8.65
N TYR A 23 9.90 9.78 -7.75
CA TYR A 23 10.47 11.08 -8.14
C TYR A 23 11.93 10.96 -8.58
N GLU A 24 12.74 10.11 -7.92
CA GLU A 24 14.12 9.80 -8.34
C GLU A 24 14.16 9.12 -9.72
N ALA A 25 13.14 8.33 -10.07
CA ALA A 25 12.95 7.77 -11.41
C ALA A 25 12.48 8.80 -12.46
N GLY A 26 12.32 10.07 -12.08
CA GLY A 26 11.97 11.16 -12.99
C GLY A 26 10.47 11.33 -13.24
N HIS A 27 9.61 10.66 -12.47
CA HIS A 27 8.16 10.87 -12.56
C HIS A 27 7.75 12.20 -11.94
N LYS A 28 6.83 12.92 -12.58
CA LYS A 28 6.35 14.20 -12.07
C LYS A 28 5.23 14.04 -11.04
N PRO A 29 5.10 14.96 -10.08
CA PRO A 29 4.02 14.92 -9.09
C PRO A 29 2.62 14.77 -9.68
N GLU A 30 2.35 15.41 -10.83
CA GLU A 30 1.03 15.37 -11.47
C GLU A 30 0.70 13.98 -12.04
N GLN A 31 1.71 13.17 -12.32
CA GLN A 31 1.56 11.79 -12.81
C GLN A 31 1.41 10.82 -11.63
N VAL A 32 2.16 11.03 -10.56
CA VAL A 32 2.28 10.08 -9.45
C VAL A 32 1.17 10.26 -8.41
N GLN A 33 0.82 11.49 -8.03
CA GLN A 33 -0.10 11.72 -6.92
C GLN A 33 -1.51 11.17 -7.13
N PRO A 34 -2.14 11.31 -8.32
CA PRO A 34 -3.46 10.73 -8.56
C PRO A 34 -3.44 9.19 -8.50
N LEU A 35 -2.41 8.58 -9.09
CA LEU A 35 -2.24 7.12 -9.11
C LEU A 35 -1.98 6.57 -7.72
N LEU A 36 -1.11 7.21 -6.94
CA LEU A 36 -0.80 6.81 -5.58
C LEU A 36 -2.05 6.85 -4.69
N LYS A 37 -2.89 7.88 -4.85
CA LYS A 37 -4.16 7.97 -4.10
C LYS A 37 -5.07 6.77 -4.40
N GLU A 38 -5.17 6.35 -5.65
CA GLU A 38 -5.93 5.15 -6.03
C GLU A 38 -5.27 3.86 -5.54
N TRP A 39 -3.95 3.76 -5.57
CA TRP A 39 -3.24 2.59 -5.06
C TRP A 39 -3.36 2.44 -3.55
N ILE A 40 -3.34 3.53 -2.79
CA ILE A 40 -3.59 3.50 -1.35
C ILE A 40 -5.01 2.98 -1.07
N LYS A 41 -6.01 3.41 -1.85
CA LYS A 41 -7.38 2.88 -1.75
C LYS A 41 -7.44 1.38 -2.07
N ILE A 42 -6.76 0.93 -3.13
CA ILE A 42 -6.70 -0.48 -3.52
C ILE A 42 -6.02 -1.31 -2.42
N ALA A 43 -4.89 -0.83 -1.89
CA ALA A 43 -4.17 -1.49 -0.81
C ALA A 43 -5.04 -1.60 0.46
N HIS A 44 -5.73 -0.53 0.84
CA HIS A 44 -6.68 -0.56 1.96
C HIS A 44 -7.85 -1.51 1.70
N ALA A 45 -8.43 -1.51 0.50
CA ALA A 45 -9.55 -2.38 0.16
C ALA A 45 -9.14 -3.87 0.17
N LYS A 46 -7.92 -4.18 -0.29
CA LYS A 46 -7.36 -5.54 -0.25
C LYS A 46 -7.17 -6.01 1.19
N VAL A 47 -6.55 -5.18 2.03
CA VAL A 47 -6.35 -5.47 3.46
C VAL A 47 -7.70 -5.61 4.17
N TYR A 48 -8.66 -4.73 3.88
CA TYR A 48 -10.00 -4.81 4.46
C TYR A 48 -10.74 -6.07 4.02
N SER A 49 -10.60 -6.49 2.76
CA SER A 49 -11.17 -7.74 2.26
C SER A 49 -10.55 -8.95 2.95
N ASP A 50 -9.22 -8.96 3.12
CA ASP A 50 -8.51 -10.02 3.84
C ASP A 50 -8.89 -10.05 5.34
N LEU A 51 -9.13 -8.88 5.96
CA LEU A 51 -9.63 -8.75 7.33
C LEU A 51 -11.06 -9.31 7.45
N VAL A 52 -11.97 -8.92 6.57
CA VAL A 52 -13.37 -9.40 6.58
C VAL A 52 -13.43 -10.90 6.33
N LEU A 53 -12.57 -11.45 5.45
CA LEU A 53 -12.51 -12.89 5.23
C LEU A 53 -11.86 -13.65 6.40
N ALA A 54 -11.04 -12.99 7.21
CA ALA A 54 -10.42 -13.60 8.37
C ALA A 54 -11.37 -13.70 9.57
N PHE A 55 -12.45 -12.92 9.61
CA PHE A 55 -13.41 -12.91 10.71
C PHE A 55 -14.79 -13.38 10.28
N THR A 56 -15.47 -14.08 11.18
CA THR A 56 -16.92 -14.31 11.06
C THR A 56 -17.68 -13.06 11.49
N ASP A 57 -18.92 -12.90 11.01
CA ASP A 57 -19.80 -11.79 11.42
C ASP A 57 -19.92 -11.69 12.96
N GLN A 58 -19.96 -12.85 13.63
CA GLN A 58 -20.03 -12.93 15.09
C GLN A 58 -18.76 -12.40 15.79
N GLU A 59 -17.58 -12.60 15.22
CA GLU A 59 -16.32 -12.08 15.78
C GLU A 59 -16.19 -10.56 15.57
N LEU A 60 -16.71 -10.04 14.46
CA LEU A 60 -16.77 -8.60 14.19
C LEU A 60 -17.78 -7.90 15.12
N GLU A 61 -18.96 -8.48 15.31
CA GLU A 61 -19.95 -7.98 16.26
C GLU A 61 -19.43 -7.98 17.70
N GLU A 62 -18.72 -9.03 18.10
CA GLU A 62 -18.10 -9.11 19.43
C GLU A 62 -17.02 -8.04 19.62
N ALA A 63 -16.16 -7.82 18.61
CA ALA A 63 -15.14 -6.78 18.66
C ALA A 63 -15.75 -5.38 18.72
N GLU A 64 -16.82 -5.12 17.96
CA GLU A 64 -17.58 -3.87 18.03
C GLU A 64 -18.24 -3.68 19.40
N ARG A 65 -18.81 -4.75 19.96
CA ARG A 65 -19.46 -4.71 21.28
C ARG A 65 -18.46 -4.34 22.37
N VAL A 66 -17.32 -5.04 22.44
CA VAL A 66 -16.25 -4.76 23.41
C VAL A 66 -15.76 -3.32 23.28
N ALA A 67 -15.55 -2.84 22.05
CA ALA A 67 -15.11 -1.47 21.83
C ALA A 67 -16.15 -0.41 22.25
N ARG A 68 -17.45 -0.69 22.06
CA ARG A 68 -18.54 0.20 22.52
C ARG A 68 -18.68 0.20 24.05
N GLU A 69 -18.58 -0.97 24.69
CA GLU A 69 -18.68 -1.12 26.14
C GLU A 69 -17.53 -0.42 26.86
N GLU A 70 -16.34 -0.45 26.26
CA GLU A 70 -15.14 0.18 26.82
C GLU A 70 -14.93 1.65 26.40
N GLN A 71 -15.89 2.25 25.68
CA GLN A 71 -15.79 3.62 25.14
C GLN A 71 -14.49 3.88 24.37
N ARG A 72 -13.96 2.86 23.68
CA ARG A 72 -12.70 2.96 22.96
C ARG A 72 -12.83 3.92 21.80
N SER A 73 -11.79 4.70 21.58
CA SER A 73 -11.63 5.51 20.38
C SER A 73 -11.59 4.65 19.13
N LYS A 74 -11.85 5.28 17.98
CA LYS A 74 -11.77 4.61 16.68
C LYS A 74 -10.36 4.08 16.41
N GLU A 75 -9.32 4.81 16.82
CA GLU A 75 -7.93 4.35 16.73
C GLU A 75 -7.67 3.08 17.57
N GLU A 76 -8.18 3.03 18.80
CA GLU A 76 -8.02 1.87 19.68
C GLU A 76 -8.75 0.64 19.14
N MET A 77 -9.95 0.82 18.59
CA MET A 77 -10.70 -0.25 17.91
C MET A 77 -9.94 -0.78 16.69
N GLN A 78 -9.34 0.10 15.90
CA GLN A 78 -8.50 -0.32 14.77
C GLN A 78 -7.26 -1.11 15.22
N GLY A 79 -6.60 -0.69 16.31
CA GLY A 79 -5.49 -1.42 16.91
C GLY A 79 -5.88 -2.84 17.33
N MET A 80 -7.00 -2.99 18.05
CA MET A 80 -7.51 -4.30 18.46
C MET A 80 -7.79 -5.23 17.29
N LEU A 81 -8.43 -4.73 16.24
CA LEU A 81 -8.75 -5.54 15.05
C LEU A 81 -7.46 -5.99 14.34
N LYS A 82 -6.44 -5.13 14.27
CA LYS A 82 -5.12 -5.50 13.76
C LYS A 82 -4.48 -6.61 14.60
N ASP A 83 -4.47 -6.48 15.92
CA ASP A 83 -3.89 -7.47 16.83
C ASP A 83 -4.61 -8.82 16.73
N LEU A 84 -5.94 -8.80 16.67
CA LEU A 84 -6.76 -10.00 16.50
C LEU A 84 -6.45 -10.68 15.16
N TYR A 85 -6.25 -9.90 14.09
CA TYR A 85 -5.92 -10.42 12.78
C TYR A 85 -4.54 -11.06 12.76
N ILE A 86 -3.54 -10.41 13.36
CA ILE A 86 -2.18 -10.95 13.52
C ILE A 86 -2.24 -12.27 14.30
N LYS A 87 -2.99 -12.31 15.40
CA LYS A 87 -3.14 -13.52 16.22
C LYS A 87 -3.78 -14.68 15.44
N LYS A 88 -4.75 -14.39 14.57
CA LYS A 88 -5.51 -15.41 13.83
C LYS A 88 -4.79 -15.90 12.57
N THR A 89 -4.14 -14.99 11.85
CA THR A 89 -3.56 -15.28 10.52
C THR A 89 -2.04 -15.38 10.53
N GLY A 90 -1.38 -14.89 11.58
CA GLY A 90 0.07 -14.72 11.65
C GLY A 90 0.62 -13.60 10.77
N LYS A 91 -0.24 -12.79 10.13
CA LYS A 91 0.15 -11.75 9.16
C LYS A 91 -0.12 -10.37 9.71
N ASN A 92 0.78 -9.42 9.44
CA ASN A 92 0.56 -8.02 9.75
C ASN A 92 -0.18 -7.33 8.58
N PRO A 93 -1.35 -6.70 8.82
CA PRO A 93 -2.12 -6.04 7.77
C PRO A 93 -1.38 -4.84 7.16
N ASP A 94 -0.49 -4.18 7.91
CA ASP A 94 0.34 -3.11 7.36
C ASP A 94 1.38 -3.66 6.38
N ASP A 95 1.94 -4.85 6.63
CA ASP A 95 2.87 -5.50 5.70
C ASP A 95 2.16 -5.95 4.43
N LEU A 96 0.93 -6.45 4.53
CA LEU A 96 0.08 -6.75 3.37
C LEU A 96 -0.22 -5.49 2.53
N ALA A 97 -0.48 -4.36 3.19
CA ALA A 97 -0.68 -3.07 2.52
C ALA A 97 0.59 -2.64 1.77
N LYS A 98 1.76 -2.76 2.43
CA LYS A 98 3.07 -2.45 1.83
C LYS A 98 3.36 -3.34 0.62
N GLU A 99 3.13 -4.65 0.72
CA GLU A 99 3.33 -5.59 -0.39
C GLU A 99 2.45 -5.26 -1.60
N CYS A 100 1.18 -4.90 -1.35
CA CYS A 100 0.26 -4.48 -2.39
C CYS A 100 0.75 -3.19 -3.08
N LEU A 101 1.14 -2.18 -2.31
CA LEU A 101 1.70 -0.94 -2.85
C LEU A 101 2.99 -1.18 -3.66
N ASN A 102 3.89 -2.02 -3.16
CA ASN A 102 5.10 -2.44 -3.88
C ASN A 102 4.79 -3.04 -5.25
N THR A 103 3.80 -3.94 -5.30
CA THR A 103 3.39 -4.62 -6.52
C THR A 103 2.85 -3.62 -7.54
N LEU A 104 2.01 -2.69 -7.10
CA LEU A 104 1.46 -1.63 -7.95
C LEU A 104 2.54 -0.66 -8.45
N ALA A 105 3.43 -0.22 -7.56
CA ALA A 105 4.53 0.67 -7.90
C ALA A 105 5.51 0.02 -8.91
N ARG A 106 5.85 -1.26 -8.72
CA ARG A 106 6.71 -2.00 -9.65
C ARG A 106 6.05 -2.14 -11.02
N ALA A 107 4.79 -2.55 -11.07
CA ALA A 107 4.06 -2.69 -12.33
C ALA A 107 3.98 -1.37 -13.10
N PHE A 108 3.84 -0.25 -12.38
CA PHE A 108 3.86 1.09 -12.96
C PHE A 108 5.22 1.45 -13.55
N MET A 109 6.31 1.26 -12.79
CA MET A 109 7.67 1.53 -13.27
C MET A 109 7.99 0.68 -14.51
N GLU A 110 7.69 -0.63 -14.49
CA GLU A 110 7.92 -1.51 -15.64
C GLU A 110 7.14 -1.09 -16.89
N THR A 111 5.90 -0.63 -16.73
CA THR A 111 5.06 -0.17 -17.85
C THR A 111 5.57 1.16 -18.39
N TYR A 112 6.00 2.07 -17.50
CA TYR A 112 6.55 3.36 -17.89
C TYR A 112 7.89 3.23 -18.60
N ASP A 113 8.81 2.42 -18.08
CA ASP A 113 10.13 2.18 -18.71
C ASP A 113 9.97 1.62 -20.11
N LYS A 114 9.02 0.69 -20.31
CA LYS A 114 8.67 0.17 -21.65
C LYS A 114 8.13 1.27 -22.57
N ASN A 115 7.28 2.16 -22.05
CA ASN A 115 6.72 3.26 -22.83
C ASN A 115 7.77 4.34 -23.17
N GLN A 116 8.69 4.65 -22.26
CA GLN A 116 9.83 5.53 -22.55
C GLN A 116 10.78 4.91 -23.58
N ALA A 117 11.18 3.64 -23.39
CA ALA A 117 12.04 2.94 -24.34
C ALA A 117 11.40 2.91 -25.74
N ARG A 118 10.08 2.68 -25.82
CA ARG A 118 9.33 2.74 -27.07
C ARG A 118 9.32 4.14 -27.68
N ALA A 119 9.08 5.18 -26.89
CA ALA A 119 9.08 6.56 -27.36
C ALA A 119 10.47 6.99 -27.88
N GLU A 120 11.55 6.57 -27.22
CA GLU A 120 12.92 6.79 -27.71
C GLU A 120 13.16 6.03 -29.03
N ILE A 121 12.76 4.75 -29.14
CA ILE A 121 12.86 4.00 -30.40
C ILE A 121 12.06 4.66 -31.54
N GLU A 122 10.86 5.18 -31.26
CA GLU A 122 10.03 5.89 -32.24
C GLU A 122 10.64 7.22 -32.69
N LYS A 123 11.40 7.92 -31.83
CA LYS A 123 12.16 9.12 -32.22
C LYS A 123 13.34 8.83 -33.16
N ILE A 124 13.92 7.63 -33.06
CA ILE A 124 15.09 7.22 -33.86
C ILE A 124 14.66 6.53 -35.16
N LYS A 125 13.38 6.17 -35.31
CA LYS A 125 12.86 5.64 -36.58
C LYS A 125 12.87 6.75 -37.63
N PRO A 126 13.55 6.56 -38.78
CA PRO A 126 13.46 7.51 -39.88
C PRO A 126 12.00 7.55 -40.35
N VAL A 127 11.48 8.76 -40.48
CA VAL A 127 10.21 9.02 -41.17
C VAL A 127 10.38 8.46 -42.59
N GLN A 128 9.66 7.38 -42.90
CA GLN A 128 9.52 6.90 -44.27
C GLN A 128 8.54 7.79 -45.04
#